data_AF-A0A0M2REE7-F1
#
_entry.id   AF-A0A0M2REE7-F1
#
_cell.length_a   1.000
_cell.length_b   1.000
_cell.length_c   1.000
_cell.angle_alpha   90.00
_cell.angle_beta   90.00
_cell.angle_gamma   90.00
#
_symmetry.space_group_name_H-M   'P 1'
#
loop_
_entity.id
_entity.type
_entity.pdbx_description
1 polymer ?
#
loop_
_entity_poly.entity_id
_entity_poly.type
_entity_poly.pdbx_seq_one_letter_code
_entity_poly.pdbx_strand_id
1 'polypeptide(L)'
;MYRDNTLVPAEATRLLALGLLMEKPMSYAMLAQTVRGFTSLVVGPSLDLIGTPLEVLKVEGLVSLDKASETETLSLTDAGQEEFSYLMGSNLRAPVTDMSKLIIAIKMRLLHLADQTTQTMQVNLLVDIYERQLNRLLELKQGYSTTEGQFDSWLDLDIKHTTEQLKTYENMAEDMAKSVA
;
A
#
# COMPACT_ATOMS: atom_id res chain seq x y z
N MET A 1 -18.26 5.35 -24.74
CA MET A 1 -18.01 5.78 -23.34
C MET A 1 -16.55 5.44 -23.07
N TYR A 2 -15.67 6.42 -22.88
CA TYR A 2 -14.25 6.17 -22.65
C TYR A 2 -14.11 5.28 -21.41
N ARG A 3 -13.58 4.06 -21.58
CA ARG A 3 -13.14 3.25 -20.45
C ARG A 3 -12.06 4.09 -19.76
N ASP A 4 -12.34 4.48 -18.52
CA ASP A 4 -11.34 5.12 -17.68
C ASP A 4 -10.20 4.11 -17.50
N ASN A 5 -9.05 4.37 -18.12
CA ASN A 5 -7.94 3.41 -18.27
C ASN A 5 -7.12 3.33 -16.97
N THR A 6 -7.76 2.90 -15.89
CA THR A 6 -7.16 2.83 -14.55
C THR A 6 -7.02 1.39 -14.14
N LEU A 7 -5.91 1.05 -13.47
CA LEU A 7 -5.65 -0.33 -13.07
C LEU A 7 -6.71 -0.84 -12.09
N VAL A 8 -7.16 -2.06 -12.32
CA VAL A 8 -7.86 -2.86 -11.30
C VAL A 8 -6.83 -3.51 -10.36
N PRO A 9 -7.23 -3.98 -9.17
CA PRO A 9 -6.31 -4.59 -8.19
C PRO A 9 -5.35 -5.65 -8.76
N ALA A 10 -5.88 -6.57 -9.57
CA ALA A 10 -5.09 -7.62 -10.22
C ALA A 10 -4.00 -7.06 -11.17
N GLU A 11 -4.31 -5.99 -11.90
CA GLU A 11 -3.37 -5.32 -12.81
C GLU A 11 -2.31 -4.53 -12.04
N ALA A 12 -2.66 -3.93 -10.90
CA ALA A 12 -1.68 -3.27 -10.02
C ALA A 12 -0.68 -4.27 -9.43
N THR A 13 -1.15 -5.44 -8.98
CA THR A 13 -0.27 -6.53 -8.51
C THR A 13 0.61 -7.06 -9.65
N ARG A 14 0.06 -7.17 -10.87
CA ARG A 14 0.83 -7.56 -12.07
C ARG A 14 1.93 -6.53 -12.39
N LEU A 15 1.60 -5.23 -12.38
CA LEU A 15 2.56 -4.15 -12.62
C LEU A 15 3.74 -4.23 -11.64
N LEU A 16 3.46 -4.43 -10.35
CA LEU A 16 4.51 -4.62 -9.34
C LEU A 16 5.38 -5.84 -9.64
N ALA A 17 4.78 -6.99 -9.95
CA ALA A 17 5.53 -8.21 -10.22
C ALA A 17 6.45 -8.08 -11.45
N LEU A 18 5.96 -7.46 -12.53
CA LEU A 18 6.74 -7.23 -13.74
C LEU A 18 7.87 -6.22 -13.48
N GLY A 19 7.60 -5.14 -12.74
CA GLY A 19 8.61 -4.15 -12.36
C GLY A 19 9.76 -4.75 -11.56
N LEU A 20 9.45 -5.57 -10.55
CA LEU A 20 10.46 -6.26 -9.73
C LEU A 20 11.35 -7.18 -10.57
N LEU A 21 10.78 -7.89 -11.55
CA LEU A 21 11.53 -8.74 -12.46
C LEU A 21 12.33 -7.95 -13.51
N MET A 22 11.92 -6.71 -13.80
CA MET A 22 12.67 -5.79 -14.66
C MET A 22 13.91 -5.26 -13.96
N GLU A 23 13.86 -5.06 -12.64
CA GLU A 23 15.04 -4.73 -11.83
C GLU A 23 16.00 -5.92 -11.73
N LYS A 24 15.47 -7.11 -11.43
CA LYS A 24 16.31 -8.31 -11.24
C LYS A 24 15.54 -9.62 -11.41
N PRO A 25 16.12 -10.62 -12.12
CA PRO A 25 15.61 -11.98 -12.09
C PRO A 25 15.55 -12.58 -10.68
N MET A 26 14.45 -13.27 -10.35
CA MET A 26 14.28 -13.88 -9.03
C MET A 26 13.44 -15.16 -9.08
N SER A 27 13.54 -15.99 -8.04
CA SER A 27 12.71 -17.19 -7.95
C SER A 27 11.23 -16.84 -7.78
N TYR A 28 10.36 -17.77 -8.17
CA TYR A 28 8.91 -17.61 -7.97
C TYR A 28 8.55 -17.33 -6.49
N ALA A 29 9.18 -18.05 -5.57
CA ALA A 29 8.92 -17.90 -4.14
C ALA A 29 9.32 -16.49 -3.65
N MET A 30 10.47 -15.98 -4.10
CA MET A 30 10.90 -14.62 -3.76
C MET A 30 9.93 -13.58 -4.32
N LEU A 31 9.55 -13.68 -5.60
CA LEU A 31 8.62 -12.75 -6.23
C LEU A 31 7.27 -12.72 -5.49
N ALA A 32 6.71 -13.89 -5.19
CA ALA A 32 5.44 -14.02 -4.47
C ALA A 32 5.51 -13.39 -3.07
N GLN A 33 6.61 -13.61 -2.35
CA GLN A 33 6.82 -13.06 -1.01
C GLN A 33 6.96 -11.54 -1.05
N THR A 34 7.76 -11.00 -1.97
CA THR A 34 7.99 -9.56 -2.13
C THR A 34 6.72 -8.83 -2.53
N VAL A 35 5.96 -9.35 -3.50
CA VAL A 35 4.68 -8.76 -3.93
C VAL A 35 3.68 -8.73 -2.76
N ARG A 36 3.56 -9.84 -2.01
CA ARG A 36 2.66 -9.92 -0.85
C ARG A 36 3.08 -8.96 0.27
N GLY A 37 4.37 -8.91 0.58
CA GLY A 37 4.91 -8.02 1.61
C GLY A 37 4.71 -6.55 1.27
N PHE A 38 5.01 -6.14 0.04
CA PHE A 38 4.83 -4.77 -0.41
C PHE A 38 3.36 -4.36 -0.34
N THR A 39 2.48 -5.17 -0.96
CA THR A 39 1.05 -4.86 -1.00
C THR A 39 0.42 -4.82 0.39
N SER A 40 0.76 -5.74 1.29
CA SER A 40 0.22 -5.73 2.66
C SER A 40 0.63 -4.48 3.45
N LEU A 41 1.87 -4.01 3.26
CA LEU A 41 2.35 -2.78 3.89
C LEU A 41 1.70 -1.53 3.30
N VAL A 42 1.40 -1.50 1.99
CA VAL A 42 0.70 -0.37 1.35
C VAL A 42 -0.79 -0.33 1.71
N VAL A 43 -1.55 -1.39 1.49
CA VAL A 43 -3.03 -1.36 1.65
C VAL A 43 -3.53 -1.86 3.00
N GLY A 44 -2.72 -2.58 3.75
CA GLY A 44 -3.07 -3.13 5.06
C GLY A 44 -3.63 -4.55 4.98
N PRO A 45 -3.79 -5.24 6.13
CA PRO A 45 -4.13 -6.66 6.19
C PRO A 45 -5.56 -7.00 5.76
N SER A 46 -6.42 -6.00 5.55
CA SER A 46 -7.87 -6.17 5.33
C SER A 46 -8.28 -6.25 3.86
N LEU A 47 -7.35 -5.98 2.93
CA LEU A 47 -7.59 -6.14 1.51
C LEU A 47 -6.91 -7.44 1.09
N ASP A 48 -7.74 -8.47 0.88
CA ASP A 48 -7.40 -9.63 0.07
C ASP A 48 -7.19 -9.14 -1.38
N LEU A 49 -6.08 -8.42 -1.60
CA LEU A 49 -5.35 -8.45 -2.85
C LEU A 49 -4.78 -9.87 -2.96
N ILE A 50 -5.66 -10.86 -3.08
CA ILE A 50 -5.32 -12.21 -3.51
C ILE A 50 -4.77 -11.98 -4.90
N GLY A 51 -3.45 -11.81 -4.95
CA GLY A 51 -2.74 -11.54 -6.17
C GLY A 51 -3.17 -12.56 -7.19
N THR A 52 -3.38 -12.10 -8.42
CA THR A 52 -3.44 -12.98 -9.58
C THR A 52 -2.34 -14.02 -9.40
N PRO A 53 -2.63 -15.34 -9.50
CA PRO A 53 -1.61 -16.34 -9.34
C PRO A 53 -0.46 -15.96 -10.26
N LEU A 54 0.74 -15.76 -9.71
CA LEU A 54 1.91 -15.34 -10.51
C LEU A 54 2.23 -16.39 -11.59
N GLU A 55 1.66 -17.59 -11.46
CA GLU A 55 1.55 -18.63 -12.48
C GLU A 55 0.91 -18.15 -13.79
N VAL A 56 -0.09 -17.25 -13.74
CA VAL A 56 -0.72 -16.66 -14.91
C VAL A 56 0.29 -15.91 -15.77
N LEU A 57 1.29 -15.25 -15.16
CA LEU A 57 2.35 -14.57 -15.91
C LEU A 57 3.17 -15.54 -16.79
N LYS A 58 3.36 -16.78 -16.31
CA LYS A 58 4.04 -17.84 -17.08
C LYS A 58 3.14 -18.33 -18.23
N VAL A 59 1.86 -18.56 -17.94
CA VAL A 59 0.88 -19.05 -18.93
C VAL A 59 0.70 -18.03 -20.06
N GLU A 60 0.68 -16.74 -19.74
CA GLU A 60 0.59 -15.64 -20.71
C GLU A 60 1.91 -15.34 -21.44
N GLY A 61 3.00 -16.01 -21.08
CA GLY A 61 4.32 -15.81 -21.72
C GLY A 61 5.00 -14.49 -21.37
N LEU A 62 4.56 -13.81 -20.30
CA LEU A 62 5.15 -12.54 -19.83
C LEU A 62 6.48 -12.76 -19.09
N VAL A 63 6.66 -13.97 -18.54
CA VAL A 63 7.88 -14.37 -17.85
C VAL A 63 8.33 -15.75 -18.34
N SER A 64 9.64 -15.97 -18.36
CA SER A 64 10.25 -17.25 -18.69
C SER A 64 11.14 -17.75 -17.56
N LEU A 65 11.22 -19.07 -17.43
CA LEU A 65 12.20 -19.72 -16.57
C LEU A 65 13.57 -19.70 -17.26
N ASP A 66 14.53 -19.04 -16.64
CA ASP A 66 15.92 -19.20 -17.03
C ASP A 66 16.44 -20.53 -16.49
N LYS A 67 16.70 -21.46 -17.40
CA LYS A 67 17.23 -22.80 -17.10
C LYS A 67 18.76 -22.83 -17.00
N ALA A 68 19.44 -21.73 -17.31
CA ALA A 68 20.90 -21.65 -17.24
C ALA A 68 21.43 -21.44 -15.81
N SER A 69 20.56 -20.98 -14.89
CA SER A 69 20.88 -20.82 -13.47
C SER A 69 20.68 -22.14 -12.72
N GLU A 70 21.58 -22.45 -11.76
CA GLU A 70 21.42 -23.58 -10.83
C GLU A 70 20.13 -23.47 -9.99
N THR A 71 19.58 -22.26 -9.89
CA THR A 71 18.28 -21.96 -9.29
C THR A 71 17.27 -21.55 -10.36
N GLU A 72 16.09 -22.16 -10.36
CA GLU A 72 14.99 -21.80 -11.25
C GLU A 72 14.55 -20.34 -11.01
N THR A 73 15.06 -19.43 -11.83
CA THR A 73 14.77 -17.99 -11.75
C THR A 73 13.83 -17.58 -12.87
N LEU A 74 12.96 -16.61 -12.57
CA LEU A 74 12.08 -15.98 -13.54
C LEU A 74 12.76 -14.73 -14.08
N SER A 75 12.63 -14.54 -15.39
CA SER A 75 13.04 -13.32 -16.08
C SER A 75 11.89 -12.83 -16.96
N LEU A 76 11.83 -11.51 -17.18
CA LEU A 76 10.85 -10.91 -18.09
C LEU A 76 11.14 -11.32 -19.54
N THR A 77 10.08 -11.60 -20.30
CA THR A 77 10.16 -11.70 -21.76
C THR A 77 9.94 -10.33 -22.40
N ASP A 78 10.17 -10.22 -23.71
CA ASP A 78 9.83 -9.00 -24.47
C ASP A 78 8.34 -8.64 -24.31
N ALA A 79 7.45 -9.64 -24.36
CA ALA A 79 6.02 -9.46 -24.11
C ALA A 79 5.74 -8.94 -22.68
N GLY A 80 6.50 -9.41 -21.69
CA GLY A 80 6.43 -8.89 -20.32
C GLY A 80 6.87 -7.43 -20.20
N GLN A 81 7.87 -7.00 -20.96
CA GLN A 81 8.34 -5.60 -20.99
C GLN A 81 7.31 -4.68 -21.64
N GLU A 82 6.67 -5.15 -22.72
CA GLU A 82 5.56 -4.44 -23.37
C GLU A 82 4.35 -4.29 -22.43
N GLU A 83 3.96 -5.36 -21.74
CA GLU A 83 2.87 -5.33 -20.75
C GLU A 83 3.20 -4.39 -19.58
N PHE A 84 4.43 -4.42 -19.05
CA PHE A 84 4.86 -3.47 -18.02
C PHE A 84 4.69 -2.02 -18.49
N SER A 85 5.18 -1.72 -19.70
CA SER A 85 5.11 -0.37 -20.27
C SER A 85 3.66 0.09 -20.47
N TYR A 86 2.78 -0.82 -20.91
CA TYR A 86 1.35 -0.56 -21.04
C TYR A 86 0.69 -0.26 -19.70
N LEU A 87 0.91 -1.10 -18.67
CA LEU A 87 0.34 -0.93 -17.34
C LEU A 87 0.86 0.34 -16.63
N MET A 88 2.15 0.64 -16.77
CA MET A 88 2.76 1.84 -16.21
C MET A 88 2.21 3.12 -16.85
N GLY A 89 1.78 3.05 -18.12
CA GLY A 89 1.13 4.15 -18.84
C GLY A 89 -0.36 4.35 -18.52
N SER A 90 -0.94 3.58 -17.60
CA SER A 90 -2.34 3.72 -17.19
C SER A 90 -2.60 5.02 -16.40
N ASN A 91 -3.86 5.46 -16.40
CA ASN A 91 -4.28 6.67 -15.69
C ASN A 91 -4.25 6.48 -14.17
N LEU A 92 -3.85 7.54 -13.45
CA LEU A 92 -3.97 7.63 -12.00
C LEU A 92 -5.28 8.33 -11.60
N ARG A 93 -5.86 7.92 -10.47
CA ARG A 93 -6.97 8.64 -9.81
C ARG A 93 -6.50 9.21 -8.48
N ALA A 94 -7.10 10.32 -8.08
CA ALA A 94 -6.93 10.80 -6.72
C ALA A 94 -7.50 9.77 -5.72
N PRO A 95 -6.83 9.50 -4.59
CA PRO A 95 -7.27 8.53 -3.58
C PRO A 95 -8.42 9.09 -2.72
N VAL A 96 -9.56 9.38 -3.35
CA VAL A 96 -10.71 10.09 -2.72
C VAL A 96 -11.77 9.14 -2.20
N THR A 97 -11.68 7.84 -2.50
CA THR A 97 -12.76 6.85 -2.30
C THR A 97 -12.66 6.06 -0.99
N ASP A 98 -12.21 6.67 0.10
CA ASP A 98 -12.15 5.96 1.39
C ASP A 98 -13.41 6.25 2.23
N MET A 99 -14.30 5.25 2.31
CA MET A 99 -15.47 5.27 3.21
C MET A 99 -15.06 5.51 4.67
N SER A 100 -13.87 5.03 5.07
CA SER A 100 -13.33 5.24 6.42
C SER A 100 -13.08 6.71 6.70
N LYS A 101 -12.52 7.45 5.73
CA LYS A 101 -12.32 8.90 5.84
C LYS A 101 -13.64 9.64 6.04
N LEU A 102 -14.70 9.26 5.33
CA LEU A 102 -16.03 9.82 5.51
C LEU A 102 -16.56 9.56 6.94
N ILE A 103 -16.44 8.32 7.42
CA ILE A 103 -16.89 7.93 8.76
C ILE A 103 -16.13 8.70 9.84
N ILE A 104 -14.80 8.80 9.72
CA ILE A 104 -13.96 9.57 10.65
C ILE A 104 -14.39 11.04 10.65
N ALA A 105 -14.56 11.66 9.49
CA ALA A 105 -14.99 13.06 9.40
C ALA A 105 -16.36 13.30 10.06
N ILE A 106 -17.33 12.40 9.85
CA ILE A 106 -18.65 12.46 10.49
C ILE A 106 -18.51 12.32 12.01
N LYS A 107 -17.76 11.33 12.48
CA LYS A 107 -17.52 11.10 13.92
C LYS A 107 -16.86 12.32 14.55
N MET A 108 -15.79 12.85 13.98
CA MET A 108 -15.11 14.04 14.51
C MET A 108 -16.03 15.25 14.56
N ARG A 109 -16.89 15.44 13.55
CA ARG A 109 -17.88 16.53 13.55
C ARG A 109 -18.90 16.40 14.68
N LEU A 110 -19.33 15.18 14.99
CA LEU A 110 -20.44 14.91 15.92
C LEU A 110 -19.98 14.41 17.29
N LEU A 111 -18.67 14.27 17.52
CA LEU A 111 -18.12 13.63 18.71
C LEU A 111 -18.57 14.29 20.01
N HIS A 112 -18.70 15.61 19.99
CA HIS A 112 -19.17 16.44 21.11
C HIS A 112 -20.59 16.11 21.61
N LEU A 113 -21.39 15.37 20.83
CA LEU A 113 -22.73 14.92 21.23
C LEU A 113 -22.72 13.62 22.04
N ALA A 114 -21.60 12.91 22.10
CA ALA A 114 -21.45 11.67 22.87
C ALA A 114 -21.06 11.94 24.32
N ASP A 115 -21.26 10.94 25.20
CA ASP A 115 -20.71 11.00 26.56
C ASP A 115 -19.18 11.00 26.57
N GLN A 116 -18.58 11.49 27.65
CA GLN A 116 -17.13 11.67 27.76
C GLN A 116 -16.35 10.35 27.58
N THR A 117 -16.88 9.24 28.09
CA THR A 117 -16.28 7.91 27.94
C THR A 117 -16.17 7.51 26.47
N THR A 118 -17.24 7.74 25.70
CA THR A 118 -17.29 7.48 24.27
C THR A 118 -16.36 8.40 23.50
N GLN A 119 -16.31 9.69 23.86
CA GLN A 119 -15.38 10.64 23.23
C GLN A 119 -13.94 10.17 23.36
N THR A 120 -13.49 9.90 24.58
CA THR A 120 -12.13 9.41 24.86
C THR A 120 -11.84 8.11 24.13
N MET A 121 -12.78 7.14 24.14
CA MET A 121 -12.60 5.88 23.43
C MET A 121 -12.39 6.07 21.93
N GLN A 122 -13.17 6.94 21.28
CA GLN A 122 -13.04 7.16 19.83
C GLN A 122 -11.74 7.86 19.47
N VAL A 123 -11.26 8.81 20.27
CA VAL A 123 -9.96 9.47 20.02
C VAL A 123 -8.81 8.49 20.23
N ASN A 124 -8.83 7.68 21.29
CA ASN A 124 -7.80 6.64 21.50
C ASN A 124 -7.77 5.64 20.35
N LEU A 125 -8.93 5.27 19.80
CA LEU A 125 -8.99 4.41 18.62
C LEU A 125 -8.32 5.06 17.40
N LEU A 126 -8.42 6.39 17.23
CA LEU A 126 -7.71 7.09 16.16
C LEU A 126 -6.19 7.08 16.38
N VAL A 127 -5.73 7.29 17.62
CA VAL A 127 -4.29 7.16 17.97
C VAL A 127 -3.79 5.78 17.53
N ASP A 128 -4.44 4.70 18.00
CA ASP A 128 -4.08 3.31 17.67
C ASP A 128 -4.04 3.05 16.15
N ILE A 129 -4.99 3.61 15.40
CA ILE A 129 -5.06 3.45 13.93
C ILE A 129 -3.84 4.12 13.27
N TYR A 130 -3.57 5.37 13.63
CA TYR A 130 -2.50 6.15 13.01
C TYR A 130 -1.10 5.69 13.45
N GLU A 131 -0.94 5.17 14.67
CA GLU A 131 0.30 4.50 15.10
C GLU A 131 0.59 3.27 14.24
N ARG A 132 -0.40 2.38 14.05
CA ARG A 132 -0.23 1.20 13.19
C ARG A 132 0.06 1.59 11.74
N GLN A 133 -0.59 2.63 11.23
CA GLN A 133 -0.32 3.13 9.89
C GLN A 133 1.11 3.68 9.77
N LEU A 134 1.56 4.47 10.73
CA LEU A 134 2.92 5.02 10.76
C LEU A 134 3.96 3.89 10.78
N ASN A 135 3.79 2.90 11.66
CA ASN A 135 4.68 1.74 11.74
C ASN A 135 4.77 0.98 10.41
N ARG A 136 3.64 0.79 9.71
CA ARG A 136 3.63 0.16 8.39
C ARG A 136 4.38 0.98 7.33
N LEU A 137 4.22 2.30 7.32
CA LEU A 137 4.94 3.17 6.39
C LEU A 137 6.45 3.17 6.66
N LEU A 138 6.85 3.14 7.93
CA LEU A 138 8.26 3.02 8.32
C LEU A 138 8.85 1.67 7.91
N GLU A 139 8.11 0.57 8.11
CA GLU A 139 8.51 -0.77 7.66
C GLU A 139 8.60 -0.85 6.13
N LEU A 140 7.65 -0.25 5.42
CA LEU A 140 7.66 -0.15 3.95
C LEU A 140 8.92 0.58 3.48
N LYS A 141 9.25 1.72 4.10
CA LYS A 141 10.47 2.46 3.78
C LYS A 141 11.72 1.64 4.06
N GLN A 142 11.80 0.99 5.21
CA GLN A 142 12.96 0.18 5.57
C GLN A 142 13.18 -1.01 4.62
N GLY A 143 12.10 -1.65 4.16
CA GLY A 143 12.18 -2.87 3.34
C GLY A 143 12.29 -2.63 1.84
N TYR A 144 11.78 -1.51 1.33
CA TYR A 144 11.59 -1.28 -0.10
C TYR A 144 12.14 0.07 -0.60
N SER A 145 12.95 0.76 0.21
CA SER A 145 13.68 1.96 -0.24
C SER A 145 14.51 1.66 -1.47
N THR A 146 14.51 2.60 -2.42
CA THR A 146 15.29 2.51 -3.65
C THR A 146 16.16 3.76 -3.82
N THR A 147 17.36 3.57 -4.36
CA THR A 147 18.26 4.68 -4.71
C THR A 147 17.82 5.41 -5.98
N GLU A 148 16.90 4.83 -6.75
CA GLU A 148 16.42 5.36 -8.02
C GLU A 148 14.96 5.79 -7.92
N GLY A 149 14.58 6.83 -8.67
CA GLY A 149 13.21 7.32 -8.72
C GLY A 149 12.82 8.22 -7.55
N GLN A 150 11.52 8.26 -7.24
CA GLN A 150 10.91 9.22 -6.28
C GLN A 150 10.14 8.52 -5.15
N PHE A 151 10.25 7.19 -5.03
CA PHE A 151 9.46 6.42 -4.07
C PHE A 151 9.77 6.82 -2.62
N ASP A 152 11.05 6.98 -2.26
CA ASP A 152 11.47 7.40 -0.92
C ASP A 152 10.96 8.80 -0.56
N SER A 153 10.98 9.73 -1.51
CA SER A 153 10.44 11.09 -1.32
C SER A 153 8.93 11.09 -1.17
N TRP A 154 8.22 10.20 -1.89
CA TRP A 154 6.79 10.00 -1.73
C TRP A 154 6.47 9.41 -0.34
N LEU A 155 7.22 8.40 0.12
CA LEU A 155 7.08 7.83 1.46
C LEU A 155 7.34 8.86 2.55
N ASP A 156 8.34 9.74 2.38
CA ASP A 156 8.64 10.80 3.34
C ASP A 156 7.47 11.77 3.53
N LEU A 157 6.76 12.09 2.45
CA LEU A 157 5.57 12.93 2.53
C LEU A 157 4.45 12.24 3.32
N ASP A 158 4.18 10.97 3.03
CA ASP A 158 3.13 10.19 3.68
C ASP A 158 3.44 9.92 5.16
N ILE A 159 4.70 9.61 5.49
CA ILE A 159 5.19 9.46 6.86
C ILE A 159 4.99 10.76 7.61
N LYS A 160 5.47 11.89 7.07
CA LYS A 160 5.34 13.20 7.70
C LYS A 160 3.88 13.54 7.99
N HIS A 161 3.00 13.38 7.00
CA HIS A 161 1.58 13.66 7.16
C HIS A 161 0.94 12.76 8.23
N THR A 162 1.25 11.46 8.22
CA THR A 162 0.73 10.50 9.20
C THR A 162 1.22 10.83 10.62
N THR A 163 2.49 11.22 10.78
CA THR A 163 3.05 11.66 12.07
C THR A 163 2.37 12.92 12.60
N GLU A 164 2.13 13.92 11.75
CA GLU A 164 1.43 15.16 12.14
C GLU A 164 -0.02 14.88 12.57
N GLN A 165 -0.71 13.97 11.87
CA GLN A 165 -2.06 13.55 12.23
C GLN A 165 -2.09 12.77 13.55
N LEU A 166 -1.17 11.82 13.74
CA LEU A 166 -1.04 11.06 14.99
C LEU A 166 -0.86 12.01 16.18
N LYS A 167 0.11 12.92 16.08
CA LYS A 167 0.37 13.92 17.12
C LYS A 167 -0.84 14.77 17.46
N THR A 168 -1.66 15.09 16.46
CA THR A 168 -2.90 15.85 16.68
C THR A 168 -3.89 15.04 17.54
N TYR A 169 -4.06 13.75 17.26
CA TYR A 169 -4.96 12.89 18.03
C TYR A 169 -4.42 12.56 19.43
N GLU A 170 -3.11 12.41 19.60
CA GLU A 170 -2.46 12.25 20.91
C GLU A 170 -2.76 13.46 21.81
N ASN A 171 -2.56 14.69 21.29
CA ASN A 171 -2.88 15.90 22.04
C ASN A 171 -4.36 15.97 22.43
N MET A 172 -5.28 15.58 21.52
CA MET A 172 -6.71 15.52 21.82
C MET A 172 -7.01 14.51 22.95
N ALA A 173 -6.38 13.34 22.93
CA ALA A 173 -6.55 12.32 23.95
C ALA A 173 -6.05 12.81 25.32
N GLU A 174 -4.89 13.47 25.36
CA GLU A 174 -4.33 14.05 26.57
C GLU A 174 -5.25 15.12 27.17
N ASP A 175 -5.81 16.00 26.35
CA ASP A 175 -6.69 17.07 26.82
C ASP A 175 -8.01 16.51 27.37
N MET A 176 -8.55 15.45 26.77
CA MET A 176 -9.72 14.74 27.29
C MET A 176 -9.43 14.00 28.60
N ALA A 177 -8.22 13.46 28.78
CA ALA A 177 -7.82 12.83 30.05
C ALA A 177 -7.74 13.86 31.18
N LYS A 178 -7.24 15.07 30.90
CA LYS A 178 -7.17 16.18 31.87
C LYS A 178 -8.55 16.70 32.27
N SER A 179 -9.56 16.63 31.41
CA SER A 179 -10.92 17.10 31.73
C SER A 179 -11.74 16.13 32.59
N VAL A 180 -11.25 14.89 32.77
CA VAL A 180 -11.90 13.83 33.57
C VAL A 180 -11.29 13.71 34.98
N ALA A 181 -10.06 14.20 35.17
CA ALA A 181 -9.34 14.21 36.45
C ALA A 181 -9.74 15.41 37.32
#